data_AF-A0A956ASI1-F1
#
_entry.id   AF-A0A956ASI1-F1
#
_cell.length_a   1.000
_cell.length_b   1.000
_cell.length_c   1.000
_cell.angle_alpha   90.00
_cell.angle_beta   90.00
_cell.angle_gamma   90.00
#
_symmetry.space_group_name_H-M   'P 1'
#
loop_
_entity.id
_entity.type
_entity.pdbx_description
1 polymer ?
#
loop_
_entity_poly.entity_id
_entity_poly.type
_entity_poly.pdbx_seq_one_letter_code
_entity_poly.pdbx_strand_id
1 'polypeptide(L)'
;AHPAVDEMERILPALVQEGLDGIEVRHPAHDARAVQRYRALAERHGLVPTGGSDFHRPEGPVPLGHFGVDAAALAALRARCRV
;
A
#
# COMPACT_ATOMS: atom_id res chain seq x y z
N ALA A 1 -4.38 2.91 1.25
CA ALA A 1 -4.82 4.17 0.64
C ALA A 1 -3.59 4.83 0.03
N HIS A 2 -3.78 5.60 -1.04
CA HIS A 2 -2.79 6.01 -2.04
C HIS A 2 -2.39 7.51 -1.90
N PRO A 3 -1.69 7.90 -0.82
CA PRO A 3 -1.30 9.29 -0.60
C PRO A 3 -0.24 9.75 -1.61
N ALA A 4 0.13 11.02 -1.55
CA ALA A 4 1.30 11.50 -2.28
C ALA A 4 2.59 10.97 -1.64
N VAL A 5 3.58 10.58 -2.46
CA VAL A 5 4.83 9.95 -1.98
C VAL A 5 5.61 10.88 -1.06
N ASP A 6 5.74 12.16 -1.42
CA ASP A 6 6.55 13.13 -0.68
C ASP A 6 5.96 13.46 0.68
N GLU A 7 4.63 13.49 0.79
CA GLU A 7 3.96 13.67 2.07
C GLU A 7 4.12 12.43 2.96
N MET A 8 4.07 11.24 2.36
CA MET A 8 4.17 10.00 3.09
C MET A 8 5.54 9.84 3.76
N GLU A 9 6.64 10.18 3.09
CA GLU A 9 7.99 10.10 3.69
C GLU A 9 8.11 10.87 5.01
N ARG A 10 7.36 11.98 5.14
CA ARG A 10 7.37 12.83 6.34
C ARG A 10 6.52 12.27 7.48
N ILE A 11 5.38 11.68 7.19
CA ILE A 11 4.41 11.24 8.22
C ILE A 11 4.57 9.76 8.61
N LEU A 12 5.17 8.94 7.75
CA LEU A 12 5.26 7.50 7.93
C LEU A 12 5.96 7.10 9.25
N PRO A 13 7.06 7.74 9.71
CA PRO A 13 7.67 7.37 10.98
C PRO A 13 6.71 7.46 12.16
N ALA A 14 5.91 8.53 12.24
CA ALA A 14 4.93 8.71 13.31
C ALA A 14 3.82 7.66 13.23
N LEU A 15 3.30 7.39 12.04
CA LEU A 15 2.26 6.37 11.84
C LEU A 15 2.76 4.96 12.20
N VAL A 16 4.01 4.64 11.87
CA VAL A 16 4.65 3.37 12.24
C VAL A 16 4.75 3.23 13.76
N GLN A 17 5.09 4.32 14.47
CA GLN A 17 5.12 4.32 15.95
C GLN A 17 3.73 4.08 16.55
N GLU A 18 2.67 4.57 15.91
CA GLU A 18 1.28 4.32 16.31
C GLU A 18 0.75 2.93 15.90
N GLY A 19 1.58 2.10 15.24
CA GLY A 19 1.24 0.72 14.91
C GLY A 19 0.69 0.51 13.49
N LEU A 20 1.04 1.37 12.53
CA LEU A 20 0.72 1.14 11.12
C LEU A 20 1.30 -0.21 10.64
N ASP A 21 0.45 -1.06 10.08
CA ASP A 21 0.86 -2.41 9.65
C ASP A 21 1.26 -2.54 8.18
N GLY A 22 0.78 -1.64 7.31
CA GLY A 22 0.99 -1.75 5.87
C GLY A 22 0.81 -0.44 5.12
N ILE A 23 1.32 -0.40 3.89
CA ILE A 23 1.25 0.76 3.01
C ILE A 23 0.91 0.32 1.57
N GLU A 24 0.09 1.12 0.89
CA GLU A 24 -0.32 0.83 -0.49
C GLU A 24 0.79 1.17 -1.47
N VAL A 25 1.41 0.13 -2.03
CA VAL A 25 2.51 0.23 -2.98
C VAL A 25 1.99 0.17 -4.40
N ARG A 26 1.05 -0.74 -4.70
CA ARG A 26 0.53 -0.97 -6.06
C ARG A 26 -0.87 -0.38 -6.22
N HIS A 27 -0.97 0.69 -7.00
CA HIS A 27 -2.22 1.41 -7.25
C HIS A 27 -2.22 1.98 -8.68
N PRO A 28 -3.37 2.10 -9.37
CA PRO A 28 -3.47 2.68 -10.71
C PRO A 28 -2.83 4.07 -10.88
N ALA A 29 -2.86 4.90 -9.85
CA ALA A 29 -2.28 6.24 -9.87
C ALA A 29 -0.76 6.26 -9.60
N HIS A 30 -0.14 5.12 -9.28
CA HIS A 30 1.31 5.05 -9.04
C HIS A 30 2.02 4.67 -10.33
N ASP A 31 2.88 5.55 -10.82
CA ASP A 31 3.86 5.20 -11.85
C ASP A 31 4.96 4.27 -11.29
N ALA A 32 5.83 3.78 -12.16
CA ALA A 32 6.91 2.87 -11.75
C ALA A 32 7.84 3.47 -10.68
N ARG A 33 8.05 4.80 -10.70
CA ARG A 33 8.91 5.50 -9.74
C ARG A 33 8.24 5.58 -8.36
N ALA A 34 6.96 5.90 -8.31
CA ALA A 34 6.17 5.91 -7.09
C ALA A 34 6.11 4.50 -6.46
N VAL A 35 5.88 3.46 -7.27
CA VAL A 35 5.90 2.07 -6.80
C VAL A 35 7.26 1.72 -6.16
N GLN A 36 8.37 2.08 -6.82
CA GLN A 36 9.71 1.82 -6.28
C GLN A 36 9.95 2.56 -4.95
N ARG A 37 9.57 3.84 -4.86
CA ARG A 37 9.71 4.62 -3.62
C ARG A 37 8.87 4.03 -2.49
N TYR A 38 7.62 3.67 -2.74
CA TYR A 38 6.77 3.05 -1.74
C TYR A 38 7.25 1.67 -1.30
N ARG A 39 7.83 0.87 -2.22
CA ARG A 39 8.50 -0.39 -1.84
C ARG A 39 9.65 -0.15 -0.88
N ALA A 40 10.54 0.79 -1.21
CA ALA A 40 11.68 1.12 -0.35
C ALA A 40 11.24 1.63 1.04
N LEU A 41 10.16 2.42 1.10
CA LEU A 41 9.58 2.86 2.37
C LEU A 41 8.98 1.70 3.16
N ALA A 42 8.25 0.80 2.50
CA ALA A 42 7.67 -0.37 3.16
C ALA A 42 8.77 -1.25 3.79
N GLU A 43 9.84 -1.51 3.02
CA GLU A 43 11.01 -2.27 3.48
C GLU A 43 11.72 -1.57 4.66
N ARG A 44 11.98 -0.26 4.54
CA ARG A 44 12.65 0.54 5.58
C ARG A 44 11.91 0.53 6.92
N HIS A 45 10.58 0.52 6.87
CA HIS A 45 9.74 0.64 8.06
C HIS A 45 9.10 -0.69 8.50
N GLY A 46 9.43 -1.82 7.84
CA GLY A 46 8.88 -3.14 8.18
C GLY A 46 7.38 -3.27 7.91
N LEU A 47 6.83 -2.46 7.00
CA LEU A 47 5.41 -2.45 6.64
C LEU A 47 5.09 -3.51 5.59
N VAL A 48 3.88 -4.07 5.65
CA VAL A 48 3.42 -4.96 4.58
C VAL A 48 3.11 -4.13 3.32
N PRO A 49 3.72 -4.43 2.16
CA PRO A 49 3.38 -3.76 0.91
C PRO A 49 2.02 -4.26 0.42
N THR A 50 1.07 -3.34 0.24
CA THR A 50 -0.29 -3.64 -0.19
C THR A 50 -0.60 -3.06 -1.58
N GLY A 51 -1.80 -3.29 -2.08
CA GLY A 51 -2.25 -2.79 -3.37
C GLY A 51 -3.71 -3.06 -3.63
N GLY A 52 -4.31 -2.23 -4.47
CA GLY A 52 -5.72 -2.32 -4.85
C GLY A 52 -6.00 -1.55 -6.13
N SER A 53 -7.06 -1.95 -6.84
CA SER A 53 -7.51 -1.27 -8.05
C SER A 53 -8.27 0.02 -7.75
N ASP A 54 -8.65 0.25 -6.49
CA ASP A 54 -9.53 1.33 -6.07
C ASP A 54 -10.78 1.43 -6.96
N PHE A 55 -11.41 0.26 -7.18
CA PHE A 55 -12.52 0.14 -8.12
C PHE A 55 -13.78 0.79 -7.56
N HIS A 56 -14.40 1.66 -8.36
CA HIS A 56 -15.62 2.38 -7.98
C HIS A 56 -16.83 2.07 -8.89
N ARG A 57 -16.60 1.74 -10.17
CA ARG A 57 -17.66 1.40 -11.15
C ARG A 57 -17.10 0.68 -12.39
N PRO A 58 -17.90 -0.12 -13.12
CA PRO A 58 -17.44 -0.87 -14.30
C PRO A 58 -16.87 0.00 -15.44
N GLU A 59 -17.39 1.22 -15.62
CA GLU A 59 -16.93 2.17 -16.65
C GLU A 59 -15.70 2.97 -16.20
N GLY A 60 -15.14 2.65 -15.04
CA GLY A 60 -13.95 3.27 -14.49
C GLY A 60 -12.68 2.92 -15.26
N PRO A 61 -11.56 3.61 -14.96
CA PRO A 61 -10.31 3.44 -15.70
C PRO A 61 -9.64 2.07 -15.46
N VAL A 62 -9.98 1.39 -14.37
CA VAL A 62 -9.35 0.12 -13.98
C VAL A 62 -10.41 -0.89 -13.54
N PRO A 63 -10.41 -2.12 -14.08
CA PRO A 63 -11.32 -3.19 -13.65
C PRO A 63 -11.04 -3.66 -12.21
N LEU A 64 -12.09 -4.18 -11.56
CA LEU A 64 -11.96 -4.82 -10.26
C LEU A 64 -10.92 -5.96 -10.31
N GLY A 65 -10.02 -5.98 -9.32
CA GLY A 65 -9.02 -7.06 -9.16
C GLY A 65 -7.81 -6.96 -10.09
N HIS A 66 -7.72 -5.94 -10.96
CA HIS A 66 -6.56 -5.75 -11.84
C HIS A 66 -5.29 -5.37 -11.06
N PHE A 67 -5.45 -4.73 -9.90
CA PHE A 67 -4.41 -4.51 -8.91
C PHE A 67 -4.83 -5.16 -7.59
N GLY A 68 -3.84 -5.69 -6.88
CA GLY A 68 -4.06 -6.40 -5.63
C GLY A 68 -2.74 -6.76 -4.96
N VAL A 69 -2.85 -7.62 -3.97
CA VAL A 69 -1.75 -8.18 -3.18
C VAL A 69 -1.59 -9.67 -3.47
N ASP A 70 -0.39 -10.20 -3.26
CA ASP A 70 -0.19 -11.64 -3.25
C ASP A 70 -0.68 -12.26 -1.93
N ALA A 71 -0.73 -13.59 -1.91
CA ALA A 71 -1.18 -14.34 -0.73
C ALA A 71 -0.27 -14.12 0.49
N ALA A 72 1.02 -13.83 0.28
CA ALA A 72 1.98 -13.62 1.36
C ALA A 72 1.72 -12.28 2.07
N ALA A 73 1.47 -11.20 1.32
CA ALA A 73 1.09 -9.91 1.87
C ALA A 73 -0.25 -10.01 2.63
N LEU A 74 -1.24 -10.73 2.09
CA LEU A 74 -2.51 -10.96 2.81
C LEU A 74 -2.29 -11.72 4.13
N ALA A 75 -1.49 -12.78 4.11
CA ALA A 75 -1.16 -13.55 5.32
C ALA A 75 -0.41 -12.69 6.35
N ALA A 76 0.54 -11.86 5.90
CA ALA A 76 1.30 -10.96 6.75
C ALA A 76 0.40 -9.92 7.43
N LEU A 77 -0.57 -9.34 6.72
CA LEU A 77 -1.55 -8.43 7.34
C LEU A 77 -2.42 -9.16 8.37
N ARG A 78 -2.92 -10.35 8.05
CA ARG A 78 -3.72 -11.15 8.99
C ARG A 78 -2.98 -11.49 10.27
N ALA A 79 -1.68 -11.78 10.18
CA ALA A 79 -0.84 -12.05 11.35
C ALA A 79 -0.63 -10.81 12.26
N ARG A 80 -0.88 -9.61 11.75
CA ARG A 80 -0.76 -8.34 12.49
C ARG A 80 -2.10 -7.85 13.06
N CYS A 81 -3.23 -8.38 12.59
CA CYS A 81 -4.55 -8.04 13.14
C CYS A 81 -4.63 -8.40 14.62
N ARG A 82 -4.94 -7.39 15.46
CA ARG A 82 -5.23 -7.59 16.88
C ARG A 82 -6.71 -7.94 17.03
N VAL A 83 -6.99 -9.06 17.71
CA VAL A 83 -8.33 -9.52 18.13
C VAL A 83 -8.77 -8.82 19.40
#